data_AF-A0A1Y2SPP9-F1
#
_entry.id   AF-A0A1Y2SPP9-F1
#
_cell.length_a   1.000
_cell.length_b   1.000
_cell.length_c   1.000
_cell.angle_alpha   90.00
_cell.angle_beta   90.00
_cell.angle_gamma   90.00
#
_symmetry.space_group_name_H-M   'P 1'
#
loop_
_entity.id
_entity.type
_entity.pdbx_description
1 polymer ?
#
loop_
_entity_poly.entity_id
_entity_poly.type
_entity_poly.pdbx_seq_one_letter_code
_entity_poly.pdbx_strand_id
1 'polypeptide(L)'
;MAGTIEFSLPDNGDLIIGQEFLFTVILSSNENIDDLSTISFYNNKNITVPFGPIPLTLDHSKKTATATITLTVPNSVTENENIYFSVKTSSTGFPSKNLQSTARTIDSDSVRLHIDNPCLVIPISFTDSQIGSILTKIHTILRDKNGKSLSGVPVFIKSNITNQLKEINIYHADKTTKIEIHEFDNHQGIFINSDEEGKLEFYISPKKATSPIIQLSSTIPKSTDFKFANDPIFIFVDDFKDYRQPLNIVTAINDNIKSEGESKFWVDMSPCDDHKLGDFLLFFVNDEYKYYIRILSNNESEPCLKALPYFIFKKDEPSKLSYLLIKPSDNVIAKSSPTDVIYRGRKNQPWNDIDRTYEPCKVYSSFNVPIEQDGGINNQKVSNHEHNLGDAGLFVKITGTNDKTDNTKVKLGSEIILNLYINSSTRTITHSFKGNMPYQPDKSGGETAILTFGIPYDLLNNNLAFPYHDGEIYFDYQIGNDNDIDVTYGGIWSGHIVVF
;
A
#
# COMPACT_ATOMS: atom_id res chain seq x y z
N MET A 1 34.85 -31.09 -15.80
CA MET A 1 34.02 -29.92 -15.45
C MET A 1 32.62 -29.98 -16.06
N ALA A 2 31.60 -30.15 -15.22
CA ALA A 2 30.21 -29.86 -15.56
C ALA A 2 29.77 -28.71 -14.67
N GLY A 3 29.63 -27.52 -15.26
CA GLY A 3 29.23 -26.30 -14.55
C GLY A 3 27.82 -25.85 -14.91
N THR A 4 27.18 -25.11 -14.03
CA THR A 4 25.87 -24.49 -14.24
C THR A 4 25.99 -22.97 -14.29
N ILE A 5 25.10 -22.33 -15.05
CA ILE A 5 24.93 -20.87 -15.08
C ILE A 5 23.54 -20.56 -14.55
N GLU A 6 23.46 -19.73 -13.53
CA GLU A 6 22.22 -19.21 -12.95
C GLU A 6 22.15 -17.70 -13.11
N PHE A 7 20.93 -17.19 -13.23
CA PHE A 7 20.65 -15.77 -13.45
C PHE A 7 19.77 -15.25 -12.34
N SER A 8 19.94 -13.99 -11.97
CA SER A 8 19.06 -13.32 -10.99
C SER A 8 17.67 -13.00 -11.53
N LEU A 9 17.42 -13.20 -12.83
CA LEU A 9 16.11 -13.05 -13.47
C LEU A 9 15.54 -14.43 -13.84
N PRO A 10 14.21 -14.60 -13.82
CA PRO A 10 13.60 -15.83 -14.30
C PRO A 10 13.82 -16.01 -15.81
N ASP A 11 13.80 -17.27 -16.25
CA ASP A 11 14.06 -17.61 -17.66
C ASP A 11 13.00 -17.02 -18.62
N ASN A 12 11.77 -16.84 -18.12
CA ASN A 12 10.69 -16.13 -18.77
C ASN A 12 10.09 -15.12 -17.78
N GLY A 13 10.04 -13.85 -18.17
CA GLY A 13 9.47 -12.79 -17.35
C GLY A 13 9.13 -11.56 -18.18
N ASP A 14 8.78 -10.49 -17.48
CA ASP A 14 8.54 -9.17 -18.02
C ASP A 14 9.68 -8.23 -17.62
N LEU A 15 10.00 -7.27 -18.48
CA LEU A 15 10.91 -6.17 -18.18
C LEU A 15 10.25 -4.86 -18.61
N ILE A 16 10.39 -3.82 -17.80
CA ILE A 16 9.72 -2.54 -18.06
C ILE A 16 10.49 -1.71 -19.07
N ILE A 17 9.78 -1.11 -20.02
CA ILE A 17 10.38 -0.19 -21.00
C ILE A 17 11.06 0.98 -20.26
N GLY A 18 12.31 1.26 -20.64
CA GLY A 18 13.11 2.31 -20.03
C GLY A 18 13.82 1.94 -18.73
N GLN A 19 13.57 0.75 -18.18
CA GLN A 19 14.14 0.39 -16.88
C GLN A 19 15.63 0.13 -16.93
N GLU A 20 16.28 0.39 -15.81
CA GLU A 20 17.65 -0.04 -15.52
C GLU A 20 17.68 -0.88 -14.24
N PHE A 21 18.47 -1.95 -14.24
CA PHE A 21 18.49 -2.90 -13.11
C PHE A 21 19.82 -3.65 -13.02
N LEU A 22 20.09 -4.20 -11.84
CA LEU A 22 21.22 -5.10 -11.62
C LEU A 22 20.84 -6.53 -12.04
N PHE A 23 21.69 -7.11 -12.86
CA PHE A 23 21.62 -8.50 -13.32
C PHE A 23 22.85 -9.25 -12.81
N THR A 24 22.61 -10.35 -12.09
CA THR A 24 23.69 -11.19 -11.55
C THR A 24 23.74 -12.52 -12.27
N VAL A 25 24.94 -12.89 -12.71
CA VAL A 25 25.27 -14.21 -13.25
C VAL A 25 26.06 -14.97 -12.20
N ILE A 26 25.62 -16.18 -11.89
CA ILE A 26 26.27 -17.08 -10.94
C ILE A 26 26.73 -18.32 -11.71
N LEU A 27 28.02 -18.62 -11.62
CA LEU A 27 28.61 -19.86 -12.10
C LEU A 27 28.84 -20.79 -10.92
N SER A 28 28.43 -22.05 -11.04
CA SER A 28 28.70 -23.07 -10.03
C SER A 28 29.30 -24.33 -10.66
N SER A 29 30.32 -24.90 -10.01
CA SER A 29 31.03 -26.07 -10.50
C SER A 29 31.56 -26.94 -9.35
N ASN A 30 31.71 -28.24 -9.61
CA ASN A 30 32.36 -29.16 -8.68
C ASN A 30 33.90 -29.05 -8.70
N GLU A 31 34.46 -28.45 -9.75
CA GLU A 31 35.89 -28.16 -9.95
C GLU A 31 36.15 -26.66 -9.83
N ASN A 32 37.40 -26.28 -9.55
CA ASN A 32 37.81 -24.88 -9.44
C ASN A 32 37.59 -24.13 -10.76
N ILE A 33 37.00 -22.95 -10.66
CA ILE A 33 36.86 -21.97 -11.74
C ILE A 33 38.18 -21.19 -11.84
N ASP A 34 38.62 -20.87 -13.07
CA ASP A 34 39.84 -20.08 -13.31
C ASP A 34 39.64 -18.63 -12.84
N ASP A 35 40.64 -18.07 -12.17
CA ASP A 35 40.68 -16.71 -11.61
C ASP A 35 40.54 -15.63 -12.70
N LEU A 36 40.88 -15.95 -13.96
CA LEU A 36 40.75 -15.04 -15.11
C LEU A 36 39.47 -15.28 -15.93
N SER A 37 38.52 -16.06 -15.39
CA SER A 37 37.25 -16.33 -16.07
C SER A 37 36.44 -15.04 -16.23
N THR A 38 35.81 -14.89 -17.39
CA THR A 38 34.96 -13.75 -17.73
C THR A 38 33.62 -14.23 -18.27
N ILE A 39 32.60 -13.39 -18.19
CA ILE A 39 31.36 -13.56 -18.97
C ILE A 39 31.30 -12.57 -20.13
N SER A 40 30.52 -12.92 -21.16
CA SER A 40 30.24 -12.03 -22.29
C SER A 40 28.80 -12.22 -22.78
N PHE A 41 28.20 -11.12 -23.19
CA PHE A 41 26.86 -11.08 -23.77
C PHE A 41 26.92 -11.19 -25.29
N TYR A 42 25.97 -11.90 -25.88
CA TYR A 42 25.82 -12.01 -27.32
C TYR A 42 24.35 -12.26 -27.70
N ASN A 43 24.04 -12.09 -28.99
CA ASN A 43 22.67 -12.19 -29.52
C ASN A 43 21.70 -11.32 -28.70
N ASN A 44 22.00 -10.03 -28.56
CA ASN A 44 21.19 -9.12 -27.75
C ASN A 44 20.15 -8.44 -28.64
N LYS A 45 18.90 -8.35 -28.19
CA LYS A 45 17.86 -7.52 -28.83
C LYS A 45 17.04 -6.84 -27.75
N ASN A 46 16.70 -5.58 -28.01
CA ASN A 46 15.85 -4.76 -27.13
C ASN A 46 16.39 -4.64 -25.69
N ILE A 47 17.71 -4.77 -25.53
CA ILE A 47 18.43 -4.63 -24.27
C ILE A 47 19.83 -4.07 -24.54
N THR A 48 20.27 -3.14 -23.68
CA THR A 48 21.64 -2.64 -23.64
C THR A 48 22.42 -3.43 -22.60
N VAL A 49 23.52 -4.03 -23.03
CA VAL A 49 24.44 -4.82 -22.20
C VAL A 49 25.83 -4.15 -22.21
N PRO A 50 26.68 -4.40 -21.19
CA PRO A 50 28.06 -3.93 -21.20
C PRO A 50 28.85 -4.46 -22.40
N PHE A 51 29.78 -3.65 -22.91
CA PHE A 51 30.68 -4.04 -24.00
C PHE A 51 31.91 -4.76 -23.47
N GLY A 52 32.29 -5.87 -24.11
CA GLY A 52 33.51 -6.61 -23.80
C GLY A 52 33.35 -7.68 -22.71
N PRO A 53 34.45 -8.37 -22.37
CA PRO A 53 34.45 -9.40 -21.33
C PRO A 53 34.36 -8.77 -19.94
N ILE A 54 33.48 -9.32 -19.09
CA ILE A 54 33.28 -8.88 -17.71
C ILE A 54 33.96 -9.89 -16.77
N PRO A 55 34.88 -9.45 -15.89
CA PRO A 55 35.54 -10.35 -14.94
C PRO A 55 34.55 -10.90 -13.92
N LEU A 56 34.77 -12.16 -13.53
CA LEU A 56 34.03 -12.80 -12.45
C LEU A 56 34.74 -12.60 -11.11
N THR A 57 33.96 -12.50 -10.04
CA THR A 57 34.44 -12.53 -8.66
C THR A 57 34.26 -13.93 -8.10
N LEU A 58 35.36 -14.59 -7.74
CA LEU A 58 35.32 -15.95 -7.19
C LEU A 58 35.09 -15.92 -5.68
N ASP A 59 34.36 -16.92 -5.20
CA ASP A 59 34.28 -17.21 -3.78
C ASP A 59 35.59 -17.83 -3.25
N HIS A 60 35.72 -17.96 -1.92
CA HIS A 60 36.92 -18.54 -1.31
C HIS A 60 37.19 -19.98 -1.76
N SER A 61 36.15 -20.76 -2.10
CA SER A 61 36.32 -22.14 -2.54
C SER A 61 36.72 -22.26 -4.02
N LYS A 62 36.63 -21.16 -4.78
CA LYS A 62 36.75 -21.10 -6.25
C LYS A 62 35.76 -22.00 -6.98
N LYS A 63 34.69 -22.46 -6.32
CA LYS A 63 33.65 -23.29 -6.93
C LYS A 63 32.45 -22.49 -7.39
N THR A 64 32.32 -21.27 -6.87
CA THR A 64 31.29 -20.33 -7.26
C THR A 64 31.94 -19.04 -7.73
N ALA A 65 31.45 -18.48 -8.82
CA ALA A 65 31.91 -17.19 -9.33
C ALA A 65 30.72 -16.34 -9.73
N THR A 66 30.75 -15.05 -9.41
CA THR A 66 29.63 -14.13 -9.65
C THR A 66 30.07 -12.90 -10.45
N ALA A 67 29.17 -12.40 -11.30
CA ALA A 67 29.30 -11.09 -11.93
C ALA A 67 27.96 -10.38 -11.86
N THR A 68 27.95 -9.19 -11.28
CA THR A 68 26.79 -8.30 -11.23
C THR A 68 27.03 -7.12 -12.15
N ILE A 69 26.10 -6.90 -13.07
CA ILE A 69 26.20 -5.86 -14.09
C ILE A 69 24.88 -5.11 -14.22
N THR A 70 24.95 -3.90 -14.75
CA THR A 70 23.77 -3.10 -15.05
C THR A 70 23.28 -3.38 -16.45
N LEU A 71 21.99 -3.69 -16.59
CA LEU A 71 21.29 -3.80 -17.88
C LEU A 71 20.26 -2.68 -18.02
N THR A 72 19.98 -2.29 -19.26
CA THR A 72 18.97 -1.26 -19.56
C THR A 72 18.04 -1.70 -20.68
N VAL A 73 16.73 -1.59 -20.47
CA VAL A 73 15.73 -1.73 -21.53
C VAL A 73 15.56 -0.37 -22.23
N PRO A 74 15.84 -0.24 -23.53
CA PRO A 74 15.71 1.04 -24.21
C PRO A 74 14.27 1.57 -24.25
N ASN A 75 14.12 2.90 -24.19
CA ASN A 75 12.82 3.58 -24.34
C ASN A 75 12.19 3.41 -25.73
N SER A 76 12.97 2.99 -26.73
CA SER A 76 12.51 2.78 -28.10
C SER A 76 11.79 1.45 -28.33
N VAL A 77 11.76 0.57 -27.33
CA VAL A 77 11.11 -0.74 -27.42
C VAL A 77 9.59 -0.58 -27.32
N THR A 78 8.85 -1.26 -28.20
CA THR A 78 7.38 -1.27 -28.14
C THR A 78 6.87 -2.27 -27.10
N GLU A 79 5.74 -1.96 -26.48
CA GLU A 79 5.07 -2.90 -25.57
C GLU A 79 4.74 -4.23 -26.27
N ASN A 80 4.92 -5.33 -25.54
CA ASN A 80 4.81 -6.73 -26.00
C ASN A 80 5.93 -7.22 -26.91
N GLU A 81 6.97 -6.43 -27.20
CA GLU A 81 8.13 -6.94 -27.93
C GLU A 81 9.00 -7.88 -27.10
N ASN A 82 9.59 -8.88 -27.76
CA ASN A 82 10.55 -9.77 -27.11
C ASN A 82 11.87 -9.04 -26.82
N ILE A 83 12.36 -9.21 -25.61
CA ILE A 83 13.70 -8.88 -25.15
C ILE A 83 14.46 -10.21 -25.04
N TYR A 84 15.64 -10.31 -25.65
CA TYR A 84 16.43 -11.52 -25.54
C TYR A 84 17.92 -11.21 -25.50
N PHE A 85 18.67 -12.01 -24.76
CA PHE A 85 20.12 -12.00 -24.73
C PHE A 85 20.66 -13.36 -24.27
N SER A 86 21.92 -13.63 -24.62
CA SER A 86 22.62 -14.85 -24.22
C SER A 86 23.89 -14.50 -23.46
N VAL A 87 24.22 -15.31 -22.46
CA VAL A 87 25.47 -15.21 -21.69
C VAL A 87 26.30 -16.46 -21.90
N LYS A 88 27.59 -16.27 -22.17
CA LYS A 88 28.61 -17.33 -22.18
C LYS A 88 29.79 -16.92 -21.29
N THR A 89 30.56 -17.91 -20.85
CA THR A 89 31.79 -17.70 -20.08
C THR A 89 33.02 -18.15 -20.89
N SER A 90 34.19 -17.62 -20.56
CA SER A 90 35.49 -18.12 -21.05
C SER A 90 35.92 -19.42 -20.36
N SER A 91 35.30 -19.78 -19.22
CA SER A 91 35.61 -21.01 -18.50
C SER A 91 35.05 -22.25 -19.22
N THR A 92 35.86 -23.31 -19.34
CA THR A 92 35.45 -24.54 -20.05
C THR A 92 34.45 -25.35 -19.24
N GLY A 93 33.47 -25.99 -19.90
CA GLY A 93 32.53 -26.90 -19.23
C GLY A 93 31.25 -26.24 -18.70
N PHE A 94 31.02 -24.95 -18.99
CA PHE A 94 29.77 -24.25 -18.75
C PHE A 94 28.99 -24.06 -20.05
N PRO A 95 27.72 -24.52 -20.13
CA PRO A 95 26.87 -24.24 -21.28
C PRO A 95 26.47 -22.76 -21.28
N SER A 96 26.35 -22.17 -22.48
CA SER A 96 25.75 -20.83 -22.59
C SER A 96 24.29 -20.87 -22.16
N LYS A 97 23.80 -19.80 -21.51
CA LYS A 97 22.41 -19.69 -21.09
C LYS A 97 21.75 -18.48 -21.77
N ASN A 98 20.52 -18.69 -22.22
CA ASN A 98 19.71 -17.67 -22.88
C ASN A 98 18.64 -17.17 -21.91
N LEU A 99 18.26 -15.90 -22.03
CA LEU A 99 17.14 -15.33 -21.31
C LEU A 99 16.20 -14.64 -22.29
N GLN A 100 14.90 -14.84 -22.09
CA GLN A 100 13.85 -14.21 -22.87
C GLN A 100 12.86 -13.51 -21.94
N SER A 101 12.51 -12.28 -22.26
CA SER A 101 11.50 -11.52 -21.53
C SER A 101 10.60 -10.75 -22.49
N THR A 102 9.48 -10.25 -21.98
CA THR A 102 8.58 -9.39 -22.74
C THR A 102 8.68 -7.94 -22.24
N ALA A 103 8.77 -7.00 -23.17
CA ALA A 103 8.72 -5.58 -22.85
C ALA A 103 7.30 -5.19 -22.40
N ARG A 104 7.19 -4.49 -21.27
CA ARG A 104 5.91 -4.05 -20.70
C ARG A 104 5.94 -2.59 -20.27
N THR A 105 4.77 -1.97 -20.22
CA THR A 105 4.58 -0.76 -19.42
C THR A 105 4.25 -1.13 -17.97
N ILE A 106 4.36 -0.17 -17.06
CA ILE A 106 4.08 -0.33 -15.62
C ILE A 106 3.03 0.70 -15.20
N ASP A 107 2.08 0.28 -14.35
CA ASP A 107 1.32 1.20 -13.51
C ASP A 107 2.24 1.66 -12.36
N SER A 108 2.64 2.93 -12.39
CA SER A 108 3.55 3.50 -11.42
C SER A 108 3.03 3.48 -9.98
N ASP A 109 1.72 3.34 -9.75
CA ASP A 109 1.18 3.23 -8.39
C ASP A 109 1.27 1.79 -7.86
N SER A 110 1.37 0.79 -8.75
CA SER A 110 1.52 -0.64 -8.39
C SER A 110 2.86 -1.01 -7.75
N VAL A 111 3.88 -0.14 -7.82
CA VAL A 111 5.18 -0.39 -7.16
C VAL A 111 5.16 -0.08 -5.66
N ARG A 112 4.10 0.57 -5.16
CA ARG A 112 4.01 1.01 -3.77
C ARG A 112 3.98 -0.19 -2.82
N LEU A 113 4.79 -0.12 -1.76
CA LEU A 113 4.93 -1.19 -0.79
C LEU A 113 3.88 -1.08 0.33
N HIS A 114 3.29 -2.22 0.69
CA HIS A 114 2.44 -2.40 1.87
C HIS A 114 3.20 -3.15 2.96
N ILE A 115 2.90 -2.83 4.22
CA ILE A 115 3.55 -3.43 5.39
C ILE A 115 2.46 -4.02 6.28
N ASP A 116 2.52 -5.34 6.53
CA ASP A 116 1.48 -6.05 7.29
C ASP A 116 1.44 -5.60 8.77
N ASN A 117 2.62 -5.47 9.39
CA ASN A 117 2.75 -4.97 10.75
C ASN A 117 3.83 -3.88 10.82
N PRO A 118 3.45 -2.59 10.81
CA PRO A 118 4.40 -1.50 10.86
C PRO A 118 5.03 -1.31 12.26
N CYS A 119 4.56 -2.02 13.30
CA CYS A 119 5.05 -1.86 14.68
C CYS A 119 5.68 -3.16 15.20
N LEU A 120 7.01 -3.19 15.33
CA LEU A 120 7.79 -4.31 15.84
C LEU A 120 8.33 -4.01 17.23
N VAL A 121 7.73 -4.63 18.25
CA VAL A 121 8.15 -4.51 19.65
C VAL A 121 9.19 -5.59 19.97
N ILE A 122 10.35 -5.16 20.48
CA ILE A 122 11.46 -6.02 20.86
C ILE A 122 11.53 -6.12 22.39
N PRO A 123 11.62 -7.33 22.99
CA PRO A 123 11.81 -7.47 24.43
C PRO A 123 13.20 -6.98 24.88
N ILE A 124 13.32 -6.47 26.10
CA ILE A 124 14.61 -6.04 26.68
C ILE A 124 15.66 -7.17 26.64
N SER A 125 15.20 -8.41 26.80
CA SER A 125 16.05 -9.62 26.77
C SER A 125 16.38 -10.10 25.35
N PHE A 126 16.18 -9.27 24.31
CA PHE A 126 16.44 -9.67 22.93
C PHE A 126 17.91 -9.97 22.69
N THR A 127 18.18 -11.22 22.29
CA THR A 127 19.54 -11.71 21.99
C THR A 127 19.65 -12.15 20.55
N ASP A 128 20.89 -12.40 20.09
CA ASP A 128 21.17 -12.91 18.74
C ASP A 128 20.40 -14.19 18.40
N SER A 129 20.05 -15.02 19.40
CA SER A 129 19.26 -16.25 19.22
C SER A 129 17.83 -16.00 18.75
N GLN A 130 17.32 -14.78 18.90
CA GLN A 130 15.96 -14.37 18.53
C GLN A 130 15.92 -13.58 17.22
N ILE A 131 17.05 -13.35 16.56
CA ILE A 131 17.09 -12.72 15.24
C ILE A 131 16.25 -13.55 14.25
N GLY A 132 15.32 -12.90 13.56
CA GLY A 132 14.37 -13.57 12.65
C GLY A 132 13.10 -14.09 13.31
N SER A 133 12.94 -14.01 14.65
CA SER A 133 11.70 -14.39 15.34
C SER A 133 10.62 -13.31 15.28
N ILE A 134 11.04 -12.04 15.17
CA ILE A 134 10.17 -10.87 15.02
C ILE A 134 10.36 -10.37 13.59
N LEU A 135 9.31 -10.49 12.79
CA LEU A 135 9.35 -10.14 11.37
C LEU A 135 8.08 -9.42 10.97
N THR A 136 8.22 -8.46 10.05
CA THR A 136 7.10 -7.91 9.31
C THR A 136 7.25 -8.24 7.84
N LYS A 137 6.12 -8.46 7.18
CA LYS A 137 6.05 -8.70 5.75
C LYS A 137 5.90 -7.38 5.03
N ILE A 138 6.64 -7.23 3.93
CA ILE A 138 6.54 -6.13 3.00
C ILE A 138 6.18 -6.71 1.65
N HIS A 139 5.13 -6.17 1.02
CA HIS A 139 4.66 -6.71 -0.24
C HIS A 139 3.97 -5.71 -1.15
N THR A 140 3.87 -6.06 -2.43
CA THR A 140 3.00 -5.40 -3.40
C THR A 140 2.70 -6.33 -4.59
N ILE A 141 1.82 -5.91 -5.51
CA ILE A 141 1.52 -6.64 -6.75
C ILE A 141 1.74 -5.68 -7.92
N LEU A 142 2.74 -5.98 -8.75
CA LEU A 142 3.11 -5.20 -9.92
C LEU A 142 2.13 -5.45 -11.06
N ARG A 143 1.66 -4.37 -11.69
CA ARG A 143 0.69 -4.43 -12.80
C ARG A 143 1.10 -3.51 -13.93
N ASP A 144 0.79 -3.90 -15.16
CA ASP A 144 0.86 -2.99 -16.30
C ASP A 144 -0.28 -1.96 -16.24
N LYS A 145 -0.26 -1.00 -17.17
CA LYS A 145 -1.30 0.04 -17.27
C LYS A 145 -2.70 -0.51 -17.60
N ASN A 146 -2.79 -1.77 -18.00
CA ASN A 146 -4.04 -2.46 -18.33
C ASN A 146 -4.50 -3.39 -17.18
N GLY A 147 -3.80 -3.38 -16.03
CA GLY A 147 -4.11 -4.15 -14.84
C GLY A 147 -3.58 -5.58 -14.83
N LYS A 148 -2.82 -5.99 -15.85
CA LYS A 148 -2.23 -7.33 -15.94
C LYS A 148 -1.04 -7.43 -15.00
N SER A 149 -0.98 -8.50 -14.21
CA SER A 149 0.18 -8.80 -13.36
C SER A 149 1.48 -8.95 -14.18
N LEU A 150 2.60 -8.51 -13.59
CA LEU A 150 3.91 -8.46 -14.24
C LEU A 150 4.93 -9.36 -13.54
N SER A 151 5.40 -10.40 -14.22
CA SER A 151 6.25 -11.43 -13.64
C SER A 151 7.74 -11.11 -13.77
N GLY A 152 8.55 -11.43 -12.75
CA GLY A 152 10.02 -11.35 -12.83
C GLY A 152 10.60 -9.94 -12.92
N VAL A 153 9.81 -8.90 -12.67
CA VAL A 153 10.23 -7.50 -12.81
C VAL A 153 11.11 -7.10 -11.62
N PRO A 154 12.36 -6.65 -11.85
CA PRO A 154 13.24 -6.19 -10.79
C PRO A 154 12.83 -4.80 -10.27
N VAL A 155 12.59 -4.70 -8.97
CA VAL A 155 12.24 -3.44 -8.28
C VAL A 155 13.37 -3.06 -7.34
N PHE A 156 13.80 -1.80 -7.40
CA PHE A 156 14.78 -1.25 -6.48
C PHE A 156 14.08 -0.68 -5.24
N ILE A 157 14.51 -1.12 -4.06
CA ILE A 157 13.94 -0.71 -2.77
C ILE A 157 15.05 -0.11 -1.92
N LYS A 158 14.82 1.08 -1.37
CA LYS A 158 15.76 1.78 -0.50
C LYS A 158 15.09 2.32 0.75
N SER A 159 15.88 2.61 1.78
CA SER A 159 15.43 3.50 2.87
C SER A 159 15.62 4.96 2.45
N ASN A 160 14.73 5.82 2.94
CA ASN A 160 14.85 7.27 2.84
C ASN A 160 16.06 7.81 3.64
N ILE A 161 16.51 7.10 4.67
CA ILE A 161 17.69 7.46 5.48
C ILE A 161 18.89 6.63 5.05
N THR A 162 19.99 7.31 4.73
CA THR A 162 21.25 6.67 4.31
C THR A 162 21.74 5.65 5.33
N ASN A 163 22.19 4.49 4.85
CA ASN A 163 22.70 3.36 5.65
C ASN A 163 21.69 2.68 6.61
N GLN A 164 20.44 3.13 6.70
CA GLN A 164 19.50 2.60 7.68
C GLN A 164 19.14 1.11 7.46
N LEU A 165 19.17 0.65 6.21
CA LEU A 165 18.96 -0.77 5.90
C LEU A 165 20.02 -1.69 6.54
N LYS A 166 21.22 -1.17 6.88
CA LYS A 166 22.28 -1.96 7.55
C LYS A 166 21.95 -2.30 9.02
N GLU A 167 20.97 -1.62 9.60
CA GLU A 167 20.54 -1.80 10.99
C GLU A 167 19.54 -2.95 11.16
N ILE A 168 19.04 -3.50 10.06
CA ILE A 168 18.08 -4.61 10.03
C ILE A 168 18.61 -5.79 9.22
N ASN A 169 17.95 -6.94 9.37
CA ASN A 169 18.08 -8.04 8.43
C ASN A 169 16.89 -8.00 7.48
N ILE A 170 17.16 -8.29 6.21
CA ILE A 170 16.16 -8.37 5.14
C ILE A 170 16.22 -9.80 4.60
N TYR A 171 15.07 -10.45 4.48
CA TYR A 171 14.96 -11.84 4.05
C TYR A 171 14.03 -11.97 2.84
N HIS A 172 14.33 -12.94 1.97
CA HIS A 172 13.42 -13.36 0.91
C HIS A 172 12.11 -13.93 1.49
N ALA A 173 11.16 -14.25 0.61
CA ALA A 173 9.85 -14.78 0.98
C ALA A 173 9.90 -16.07 1.84
N ASP A 174 11.00 -16.82 1.77
CA ASP A 174 11.26 -18.02 2.59
C ASP A 174 11.58 -17.72 4.07
N LYS A 175 11.77 -16.44 4.42
CA LYS A 175 12.11 -15.94 5.77
C LYS A 175 13.47 -16.40 6.31
N THR A 176 14.28 -17.08 5.49
CA THR A 176 15.57 -17.67 5.89
C THR A 176 16.73 -17.12 5.10
N THR A 177 16.53 -16.89 3.79
CA THR A 177 17.60 -16.43 2.90
C THR A 177 17.73 -14.92 3.01
N LYS A 178 18.91 -14.46 3.45
CA LYS A 178 19.19 -13.02 3.59
C LYS A 178 19.38 -12.37 2.22
N ILE A 179 18.84 -11.17 2.08
CA ILE A 179 19.04 -10.31 0.92
C ILE A 179 20.20 -9.37 1.20
N GLU A 180 21.13 -9.28 0.25
CA GLU A 180 22.26 -8.37 0.33
C GLU A 180 21.88 -6.94 -0.08
N ILE A 181 22.51 -5.96 0.58
CA ILE A 181 22.34 -4.55 0.27
C ILE A 181 23.43 -4.16 -0.73
N HIS A 182 23.01 -3.57 -1.84
CA HIS A 182 23.89 -3.11 -2.91
C HIS A 182 23.83 -1.58 -3.03
N GLU A 183 24.88 -1.02 -3.62
CA GLU A 183 24.88 0.37 -4.06
C GLU A 183 24.43 0.44 -5.53
N PHE A 184 23.46 1.30 -5.81
CA PHE A 184 22.92 1.53 -7.15
C PHE A 184 22.56 3.02 -7.29
N ASP A 185 23.07 3.68 -8.32
CA ASP A 185 22.90 5.13 -8.55
C ASP A 185 23.16 5.99 -7.29
N ASN A 186 24.26 5.72 -6.57
CA ASN A 186 24.63 6.37 -5.30
C ASN A 186 23.63 6.18 -4.14
N HIS A 187 22.73 5.20 -4.25
CA HIS A 187 21.81 4.81 -3.19
C HIS A 187 22.12 3.40 -2.70
N GLN A 188 22.01 3.18 -1.40
CA GLN A 188 22.00 1.83 -0.85
C GLN A 188 20.60 1.27 -0.83
N GLY A 189 20.43 0.07 -1.36
CA GLY A 189 19.13 -0.59 -1.46
C GLY A 189 19.27 -2.06 -1.80
N ILE A 190 18.13 -2.65 -2.16
CA ILE A 190 18.01 -4.06 -2.56
C ILE A 190 17.24 -4.12 -3.88
N PHE A 191 17.52 -5.12 -4.70
CA PHE A 191 16.67 -5.49 -5.83
C PHE A 191 15.84 -6.72 -5.47
N ILE A 192 14.53 -6.63 -5.66
CA ILE A 192 13.61 -7.76 -5.47
C ILE A 192 12.80 -7.91 -6.74
N ASN A 193 12.71 -9.13 -7.24
CA ASN A 193 11.88 -9.43 -8.40
C ASN A 193 10.47 -9.82 -7.95
N SER A 194 9.47 -9.49 -8.77
CA SER A 194 8.15 -10.10 -8.64
C SER A 194 8.17 -11.60 -9.01
N ASP A 195 7.27 -12.37 -8.41
CA ASP A 195 7.01 -13.76 -8.77
C ASP A 195 6.12 -13.88 -10.02
N GLU A 196 5.71 -15.09 -10.36
CA GLU A 196 4.88 -15.38 -11.55
C GLU A 196 3.51 -14.70 -11.53
N GLU A 197 2.97 -14.37 -10.36
CA GLU A 197 1.70 -13.67 -10.18
C GLU A 197 1.87 -12.14 -10.13
N GLY A 198 3.11 -11.67 -10.31
CA GLY A 198 3.51 -10.28 -10.20
C GLY A 198 3.64 -9.78 -8.76
N LYS A 199 3.62 -10.67 -7.79
CA LYS A 199 3.74 -10.32 -6.38
C LYS A 199 5.20 -10.16 -5.99
N LEU A 200 5.50 -9.04 -5.36
CA LEU A 200 6.79 -8.77 -4.73
C LEU A 200 6.61 -8.96 -3.22
N GLU A 201 7.45 -9.77 -2.58
CA GLU A 201 7.38 -10.05 -1.13
C GLU A 201 8.78 -10.22 -0.53
N PHE A 202 9.01 -9.61 0.64
CA PHE A 202 10.19 -9.81 1.47
C PHE A 202 9.87 -9.51 2.94
N TYR A 203 10.79 -9.83 3.84
CA TYR A 203 10.61 -9.67 5.28
C TYR A 203 11.72 -8.83 5.89
N ILE A 204 11.35 -8.01 6.86
CA ILE A 204 12.29 -7.24 7.69
C ILE A 204 12.25 -7.74 9.12
N SER A 205 13.43 -7.92 9.71
CA SER A 205 13.63 -8.26 11.12
C SER A 205 14.65 -7.32 11.74
N PRO A 206 14.50 -6.96 13.03
CA PRO A 206 15.57 -6.29 13.76
C PRO A 206 16.83 -7.15 13.82
N LYS A 207 18.00 -6.49 13.79
CA LYS A 207 19.32 -7.14 13.90
C LYS A 207 19.86 -7.12 15.33
N LYS A 208 19.43 -6.15 16.13
CA LYS A 208 19.85 -5.90 17.51
C LYS A 208 18.72 -5.16 18.24
N ALA A 209 18.82 -5.07 19.56
CA ALA A 209 17.92 -4.29 20.41
C ALA A 209 18.16 -2.78 20.24
N THR A 210 17.84 -2.26 19.05
CA THR A 210 17.80 -0.83 18.74
C THR A 210 16.42 -0.44 18.26
N SER A 211 16.11 0.86 18.29
CA SER A 211 14.78 1.38 17.96
C SER A 211 14.74 2.20 16.65
N PRO A 212 15.11 1.64 15.48
CA PRO A 212 15.08 2.40 14.22
C PRO A 212 13.66 2.62 13.69
N ILE A 213 13.46 3.71 12.95
CA ILE A 213 12.24 4.00 12.18
C ILE A 213 12.55 3.94 10.69
N ILE A 214 12.07 2.92 10.00
CA ILE A 214 12.48 2.62 8.63
C ILE A 214 11.42 3.07 7.65
N GLN A 215 11.73 4.08 6.86
CA GLN A 215 10.85 4.56 5.79
C GLN A 215 11.33 4.02 4.45
N LEU A 216 10.63 3.03 3.92
CA LEU A 216 10.96 2.41 2.64
C LEU A 216 10.39 3.21 1.47
N SER A 217 11.10 3.15 0.35
CA SER A 217 10.62 3.59 -0.96
C SER A 217 11.04 2.61 -2.04
N SER A 218 10.21 2.47 -3.06
CA SER A 218 10.43 1.57 -4.19
C SER A 218 10.39 2.32 -5.52
N THR A 219 11.08 1.80 -6.52
CA THR A 219 11.03 2.29 -7.90
C THR A 219 11.44 1.22 -8.91
N ILE A 220 10.99 1.37 -10.15
CA ILE A 220 11.64 0.82 -11.33
C ILE A 220 12.62 1.89 -11.84
N PRO A 221 13.95 1.74 -11.63
CA PRO A 221 14.90 2.80 -11.95
C PRO A 221 14.81 3.26 -13.40
N LYS A 222 14.90 4.57 -13.62
CA LYS A 222 14.74 5.26 -14.92
C LYS A 222 13.37 5.12 -15.61
N SER A 223 12.42 4.37 -15.04
CA SER A 223 11.07 4.21 -15.61
C SER A 223 9.98 4.87 -14.74
N THR A 224 10.12 4.82 -13.41
CA THR A 224 9.15 5.41 -12.46
C THR A 224 9.81 6.32 -11.45
N ASP A 225 9.02 7.24 -10.87
CA ASP A 225 9.42 7.97 -9.67
C ASP A 225 9.42 7.06 -8.44
N PHE A 226 10.16 7.45 -7.40
CA PHE A 226 10.11 6.76 -6.12
C PHE A 226 8.72 6.88 -5.47
N LYS A 227 8.20 5.75 -5.00
CA LYS A 227 6.97 5.67 -4.21
C LYS A 227 7.31 5.25 -2.79
N PHE A 228 6.90 6.05 -1.81
CA PHE A 228 7.02 5.67 -0.40
C PHE A 228 6.06 4.53 -0.08
N ALA A 229 6.47 3.64 0.82
CA ALA A 229 5.56 2.66 1.42
C ALA A 229 4.41 3.38 2.15
N ASN A 230 3.28 2.70 2.31
CA ASN A 230 2.10 3.26 3.00
C ASN A 230 2.43 3.69 4.44
N ASP A 231 3.29 2.92 5.12
CA ASP A 231 3.68 3.16 6.49
C ASP A 231 5.22 3.14 6.65
N PRO A 232 5.77 3.84 7.64
CA PRO A 232 7.10 3.53 8.16
C PRO A 232 7.05 2.30 9.06
N ILE A 233 8.17 1.59 9.17
CA ILE A 233 8.33 0.48 10.12
C ILE A 233 8.96 1.04 11.39
N PHE A 234 8.20 1.03 12.48
CA PHE A 234 8.65 1.37 13.82
C PHE A 234 9.15 0.12 14.51
N ILE A 235 10.44 0.11 14.82
CA ILE A 235 11.06 -0.93 15.64
C ILE A 235 11.42 -0.28 16.97
N PHE A 236 11.05 -0.88 18.10
CA PHE A 236 11.48 -0.37 19.40
C PHE A 236 11.60 -1.43 20.48
N VAL A 237 12.48 -1.16 21.44
CA VAL A 237 12.66 -1.99 22.63
C VAL A 237 11.65 -1.60 23.70
N ASP A 238 10.99 -2.59 24.31
CA ASP A 238 10.06 -2.44 25.43
C ASP A 238 10.80 -2.15 26.76
N ASP A 239 11.58 -1.07 26.81
CA ASP A 239 12.31 -0.58 27.99
C ASP A 239 11.85 0.85 28.35
N PHE A 240 10.56 1.00 28.64
CA PHE A 240 9.99 2.31 28.98
C PHE A 240 10.38 2.72 30.40
N LYS A 241 11.27 3.71 30.50
CA LYS A 241 11.68 4.33 31.78
C LYS A 241 10.89 5.59 32.09
N ASP A 242 10.44 6.30 31.05
CA ASP A 242 9.69 7.54 31.16
C ASP A 242 8.21 7.31 30.89
N TYR A 243 7.41 7.43 31.94
CA TYR A 243 5.96 7.41 31.87
C TYR A 243 5.41 8.83 31.76
N ARG A 244 4.62 9.07 30.72
CA ARG A 244 3.88 10.32 30.52
C ARG A 244 2.50 10.25 31.14
N GLN A 245 1.95 11.43 31.37
CA GLN A 245 0.56 11.59 31.79
C GLN A 245 -0.38 10.93 30.76
N PRO A 246 -1.53 10.42 31.21
CA PRO A 246 -2.56 9.94 30.30
C PRO A 246 -3.05 11.06 29.40
N LEU A 247 -3.57 10.67 28.23
CA LEU A 247 -4.19 11.60 27.28
C LEU A 247 -5.48 12.16 27.89
N ASN A 248 -5.73 13.45 27.70
CA ASN A 248 -7.05 14.02 27.96
C ASN A 248 -7.86 13.99 26.66
N ILE A 249 -8.97 13.24 26.64
CA ILE A 249 -9.85 13.16 25.46
C ILE A 249 -10.84 14.31 25.51
N VAL A 250 -10.49 15.43 24.87
CA VAL A 250 -11.21 16.71 24.95
C VAL A 250 -12.67 16.58 24.49
N THR A 251 -12.92 15.72 23.50
CA THR A 251 -14.26 15.49 22.94
C THR A 251 -15.11 14.54 23.80
N ALA A 252 -14.56 13.92 24.85
CA ALA A 252 -15.29 12.94 25.64
C ALA A 252 -16.27 13.59 26.64
N ILE A 253 -17.44 12.97 26.80
CA ILE A 253 -18.42 13.29 27.84
C ILE A 253 -18.66 12.03 28.66
N ASN A 254 -18.28 12.07 29.95
CA ASN A 254 -18.32 10.91 30.84
C ASN A 254 -17.64 9.67 30.23
N ASP A 255 -16.41 9.84 29.74
CA ASP A 255 -15.59 8.81 29.08
C ASP A 255 -16.17 8.22 27.79
N ASN A 256 -17.27 8.78 27.28
CA ASN A 256 -17.85 8.40 26.00
C ASN A 256 -17.45 9.41 24.93
N ILE A 257 -17.00 8.90 23.79
CA ILE A 257 -16.82 9.69 22.57
C ILE A 257 -17.87 9.26 21.54
N LYS A 258 -18.45 10.25 20.86
CA LYS A 258 -19.44 10.06 19.82
C LYS A 258 -19.15 11.06 18.71
N SER A 259 -19.17 10.59 17.46
CA SER A 259 -19.07 11.46 16.30
C SER A 259 -20.45 11.98 15.93
N GLU A 260 -20.57 13.30 15.74
CA GLU A 260 -21.79 13.94 15.22
C GLU A 260 -21.73 14.09 13.69
N GLY A 261 -20.71 13.51 13.05
CA GLY A 261 -20.47 13.55 11.61
C GLY A 261 -18.99 13.71 11.27
N GLU A 262 -18.17 14.10 12.24
CA GLU A 262 -16.74 14.31 12.11
C GLU A 262 -15.97 12.99 12.05
N SER A 263 -14.94 12.93 11.22
CA SER A 263 -14.04 11.79 11.06
C SER A 263 -13.05 11.63 12.22
N LYS A 264 -12.81 12.70 12.98
CA LYS A 264 -11.80 12.76 14.05
C LYS A 264 -12.33 13.32 15.36
N PHE A 265 -11.68 12.94 16.46
CA PHE A 265 -11.85 13.50 17.80
C PHE A 265 -10.53 14.12 18.28
N TRP A 266 -10.61 14.97 19.29
CA TRP A 266 -9.44 15.70 19.79
C TRP A 266 -8.91 15.11 21.09
N VAL A 267 -7.60 14.97 21.17
CA VAL A 267 -6.85 14.64 22.39
C VAL A 267 -5.87 15.74 22.73
N ASP A 268 -5.75 16.03 24.01
CA ASP A 268 -4.73 16.91 24.57
C ASP A 268 -3.67 16.05 25.27
N MET A 269 -2.43 16.31 24.90
CA MET A 269 -1.24 15.58 25.33
C MET A 269 -0.35 16.41 26.26
N SER A 270 -0.88 17.49 26.85
CA SER A 270 -0.12 18.42 27.68
C SER A 270 0.44 17.77 28.96
N PRO A 271 1.68 18.12 29.38
CA PRO A 271 2.62 19.02 28.70
C PRO A 271 3.33 18.34 27.54
N CYS A 272 3.57 19.09 26.45
CA CYS A 272 4.27 18.60 25.25
C CYS A 272 5.48 19.46 24.86
N ASP A 273 6.05 20.19 25.83
CA ASP A 273 7.13 21.16 25.65
C ASP A 273 8.40 20.58 25.00
N ASP A 274 8.53 19.25 25.03
CA ASP A 274 9.69 18.53 24.55
C ASP A 274 9.48 17.82 23.21
N HIS A 275 8.33 18.02 22.57
CA HIS A 275 8.05 17.55 21.22
C HIS A 275 8.85 18.37 20.19
N LYS A 276 9.56 17.69 19.29
CA LYS A 276 10.35 18.31 18.23
C LYS A 276 9.78 17.95 16.85
N LEU A 277 10.07 18.82 15.87
CA LEU A 277 9.80 18.52 14.48
C LEU A 277 10.51 17.21 14.08
N GLY A 278 9.76 16.31 13.45
CA GLY A 278 10.24 14.99 13.04
C GLY A 278 10.00 13.87 14.06
N ASP A 279 9.56 14.17 15.29
CA ASP A 279 9.15 13.15 16.26
C ASP A 279 7.88 12.41 15.79
N PHE A 280 7.67 11.21 16.31
CA PHE A 280 6.54 10.36 16.01
C PHE A 280 5.71 10.07 17.26
N LEU A 281 4.39 10.14 17.13
CA LEU A 281 3.42 9.73 18.13
C LEU A 281 2.69 8.49 17.60
N LEU A 282 2.86 7.35 18.24
CA LEU A 282 2.18 6.11 17.87
C LEU A 282 1.06 5.88 18.88
N PHE A 283 -0.16 5.63 18.41
CA PHE A 283 -1.34 5.45 19.22
C PHE A 283 -1.74 3.97 19.26
N PHE A 284 -2.09 3.52 20.47
CA PHE A 284 -2.43 2.15 20.77
C PHE A 284 -3.81 2.08 21.42
N VAL A 285 -4.61 1.11 21.01
CA VAL A 285 -5.90 0.79 21.62
C VAL A 285 -5.83 -0.63 22.16
N ASN A 286 -5.99 -0.79 23.48
CA ASN A 286 -5.84 -2.09 24.16
C ASN A 286 -4.47 -2.75 23.86
N ASP A 287 -3.40 -1.94 23.93
CA ASP A 287 -2.01 -2.31 23.62
C ASP A 287 -1.75 -2.76 22.16
N GLU A 288 -2.73 -2.62 21.26
CA GLU A 288 -2.58 -2.87 19.83
C GLU A 288 -2.31 -1.56 19.09
N TYR A 289 -1.29 -1.52 18.23
CA TYR A 289 -0.99 -0.35 17.39
C TYR A 289 -2.15 -0.07 16.43
N LYS A 290 -2.56 1.21 16.33
CA LYS A 290 -3.67 1.62 15.45
C LYS A 290 -3.35 2.76 14.51
N TYR A 291 -2.54 3.71 14.93
CA TYR A 291 -2.35 4.96 14.17
C TYR A 291 -1.05 5.65 14.56
N TYR A 292 -0.52 6.50 13.67
CA TYR A 292 0.62 7.36 14.02
C TYR A 292 0.43 8.79 13.51
N ILE A 293 1.09 9.73 14.18
CA ILE A 293 1.24 11.12 13.75
C ILE A 293 2.73 11.43 13.70
N ARG A 294 3.18 12.06 12.61
CA ARG A 294 4.49 12.69 12.54
C ARG A 294 4.35 14.18 12.85
N ILE A 295 5.22 14.71 13.71
CA ILE A 295 5.21 16.13 14.05
C ILE A 295 5.87 16.90 12.89
N LEU A 296 5.05 17.48 12.01
CA LEU A 296 5.50 18.20 10.81
C LEU A 296 5.54 19.72 11.00
N SER A 297 4.76 20.25 11.93
CA SER A 297 4.76 21.65 12.32
C SER A 297 4.46 21.76 13.82
N ASN A 298 5.12 22.70 14.48
CA ASN A 298 4.69 23.15 15.79
C ASN A 298 3.58 24.16 15.52
N ASN A 299 2.32 23.73 15.63
CA ASN A 299 1.22 24.69 15.63
C ASN A 299 1.42 25.59 16.86
N GLU A 300 1.85 26.83 16.65
CA GLU A 300 2.37 27.69 17.73
C GLU A 300 1.32 27.98 18.82
N SER A 301 0.03 27.87 18.50
CA SER A 301 -1.06 28.14 19.44
C SER A 301 -1.44 26.95 20.32
N GLU A 302 -1.39 25.71 19.80
CA GLU A 302 -1.89 24.50 20.49
C GLU A 302 -1.04 23.26 20.12
N PRO A 303 0.24 23.21 20.52
CA PRO A 303 1.16 22.17 20.08
C PRO A 303 0.78 20.77 20.60
N CYS A 304 0.04 20.69 21.70
CA CYS A 304 -0.31 19.44 22.38
C CYS A 304 -1.66 18.86 21.94
N LEU A 305 -2.49 19.64 21.24
CA LEU A 305 -3.77 19.18 20.73
C LEU A 305 -3.55 18.39 19.44
N LYS A 306 -4.10 17.17 19.37
CA LYS A 306 -4.01 16.27 18.20
C LYS A 306 -5.37 15.71 17.84
N ALA A 307 -5.67 15.70 16.55
CA ALA A 307 -6.86 15.05 16.02
C ALA A 307 -6.54 13.58 15.74
N LEU A 308 -7.33 12.68 16.31
CA LEU A 308 -7.25 11.24 16.11
C LEU A 308 -8.52 10.74 15.43
N PRO A 309 -8.43 9.75 14.53
CA PRO A 309 -9.60 9.26 13.85
C PRO A 309 -10.43 8.30 14.71
N TYR A 310 -11.76 8.34 14.56
CA TYR A 310 -12.66 7.46 15.32
C TYR A 310 -12.50 5.97 14.98
N PHE A 311 -12.05 5.64 13.77
CA PHE A 311 -11.96 4.25 13.30
C PHE A 311 -10.99 3.37 14.13
N ILE A 312 -10.13 3.97 14.96
CA ILE A 312 -9.20 3.22 15.83
C ILE A 312 -9.94 2.43 16.91
N PHE A 313 -11.21 2.77 17.17
CA PHE A 313 -12.05 2.13 18.18
C PHE A 313 -13.12 1.24 17.58
N LYS A 314 -13.48 0.20 18.31
CA LYS A 314 -14.69 -0.57 18.07
C LYS A 314 -15.87 0.06 18.79
N LYS A 315 -17.03 0.07 18.14
CA LYS A 315 -18.26 0.66 18.69
C LYS A 315 -18.73 -0.13 19.92
N ASP A 316 -19.11 0.60 20.97
CA ASP A 316 -19.65 0.09 22.24
C ASP A 316 -18.73 -0.86 23.02
N GLU A 317 -17.43 -0.90 22.68
CA GLU A 317 -16.41 -1.65 23.41
C GLU A 317 -15.57 -0.73 24.31
N PRO A 318 -15.46 -1.01 25.63
CA PRO A 318 -14.49 -0.35 26.49
C PRO A 318 -13.07 -0.54 25.97
N SER A 319 -12.34 0.56 25.87
CA SER A 319 -11.04 0.61 25.25
C SER A 319 -10.06 1.44 26.09
N LYS A 320 -8.78 1.08 26.02
CA LYS A 320 -7.67 1.81 26.64
C LYS A 320 -6.83 2.47 25.56
N LEU A 321 -6.92 3.79 25.44
CA LEU A 321 -6.09 4.57 24.53
C LEU A 321 -4.78 4.96 25.21
N SER A 322 -3.64 4.71 24.57
CA SER A 322 -2.34 5.20 25.00
C SER A 322 -1.48 5.60 23.80
N TYR A 323 -0.35 6.27 24.05
CA TYR A 323 0.60 6.60 22.99
C TYR A 323 2.06 6.36 23.39
N LEU A 324 2.90 6.22 22.37
CA LEU A 324 4.35 6.28 22.45
C LEU A 324 4.84 7.52 21.73
N LEU A 325 5.67 8.32 22.40
CA LEU A 325 6.48 9.34 21.76
C LEU A 325 7.84 8.73 21.41
N ILE A 326 8.18 8.71 20.13
CA ILE A 326 9.49 8.29 19.63
C ILE A 326 10.23 9.52 19.14
N LYS A 327 11.42 9.76 19.72
CA LYS A 327 12.33 10.84 19.33
C LYS A 327 13.54 10.28 18.58
N PRO A 328 13.55 10.31 17.24
CA PRO A 328 14.62 9.68 16.47
C PRO A 328 16.00 10.27 16.74
N SER A 329 16.10 11.57 17.03
CA SER A 329 17.37 12.24 17.29
C SER A 329 18.01 11.86 18.62
N ASP A 330 17.16 11.59 19.62
CA ASP A 330 17.58 11.42 21.01
C ASP A 330 17.52 9.93 21.43
N ASN A 331 17.01 9.07 20.53
CA ASN A 331 16.74 7.65 20.77
C ASN A 331 15.86 7.40 22.01
N VAL A 332 15.00 8.37 22.34
CA VAL A 332 14.11 8.35 23.50
C VAL A 332 12.75 7.81 23.08
N ILE A 333 12.21 6.88 23.89
CA ILE A 333 10.84 6.43 23.78
C ILE A 333 10.15 6.59 25.13
N ALA A 334 9.05 7.33 25.14
CA ALA A 334 8.25 7.55 26.34
C ALA A 334 6.82 7.05 26.12
N LYS A 335 6.27 6.33 27.10
CA LYS A 335 4.92 5.74 27.03
C LYS A 335 3.96 6.51 27.92
N SER A 336 2.76 6.79 27.44
CA SER A 336 1.71 7.35 28.27
C SER A 336 1.05 6.28 29.14
N SER A 337 0.53 6.69 30.30
CA SER A 337 -0.51 5.90 30.96
C SER A 337 -1.74 5.79 30.04
N PRO A 338 -2.49 4.68 30.09
CA PRO A 338 -3.71 4.54 29.29
C PRO A 338 -4.86 5.39 29.84
N THR A 339 -5.71 5.86 28.94
CA THR A 339 -6.98 6.54 29.22
C THR A 339 -8.13 5.62 28.81
N ASP A 340 -9.09 5.39 29.70
CA ASP A 340 -10.29 4.61 29.40
C ASP A 340 -11.24 5.43 28.51
N VAL A 341 -11.83 4.78 27.50
CA VAL A 341 -12.76 5.41 26.57
C VAL A 341 -13.73 4.40 25.99
N ILE A 342 -14.98 4.83 25.74
CA ILE A 342 -15.97 4.05 25.01
C ILE A 342 -16.42 4.85 23.78
N TYR A 343 -16.20 4.30 22.59
CA TYR A 343 -16.71 4.88 21.36
C TYR A 343 -18.17 4.47 21.13
N ARG A 344 -19.09 5.44 21.12
CA ARG A 344 -20.54 5.22 20.93
C ARG A 344 -20.97 5.18 19.48
N GLY A 345 -20.03 5.20 18.56
CA GLY A 345 -20.30 5.23 17.14
C GLY A 345 -20.47 6.66 16.61
N ARG A 346 -20.95 6.71 15.37
CA ARG A 346 -21.26 7.94 14.63
C ARG A 346 -22.72 7.95 14.23
N LYS A 347 -23.20 9.13 13.83
CA LYS A 347 -24.41 9.23 13.02
C LYS A 347 -24.25 8.37 11.76
N ASN A 348 -25.30 7.67 11.35
CA ASN A 348 -25.26 6.82 10.15
C ASN A 348 -25.37 7.66 8.87
N GLN A 349 -24.31 8.40 8.59
CA GLN A 349 -24.16 9.32 7.46
C GLN A 349 -22.67 9.37 7.05
N PRO A 350 -22.36 9.83 5.83
CA PRO A 350 -20.98 10.11 5.41
C PRO A 350 -20.28 11.14 6.31
N TRP A 351 -18.94 11.10 6.34
CA TRP A 351 -18.13 12.11 7.04
C TRP A 351 -18.38 13.52 6.49
N ASN A 352 -18.49 14.51 7.36
CA ASN A 352 -18.81 15.89 6.99
C ASN A 352 -17.60 16.84 6.93
N ASP A 353 -16.46 16.42 7.48
CA ASP A 353 -15.24 17.22 7.70
C ASP A 353 -14.06 16.75 6.84
N ILE A 354 -14.34 15.95 5.81
CA ILE A 354 -13.34 15.42 4.87
C ILE A 354 -13.37 16.17 3.54
N ASP A 355 -12.19 16.35 2.97
CA ASP A 355 -12.07 16.87 1.60
C ASP A 355 -12.48 15.80 0.59
N ARG A 356 -13.46 16.14 -0.25
CA ARG A 356 -14.00 15.24 -1.28
C ARG A 356 -13.42 15.62 -2.64
N THR A 357 -12.42 14.85 -3.06
CA THR A 357 -11.65 15.07 -4.29
C THR A 357 -12.47 14.77 -5.55
N TYR A 358 -13.27 13.70 -5.52
CA TYR A 358 -13.96 13.21 -6.70
C TYR A 358 -15.43 13.65 -6.78
N GLU A 359 -15.97 13.68 -8.00
CA GLU A 359 -17.38 13.98 -8.25
C GLU A 359 -18.32 13.02 -7.51
N PRO A 360 -19.55 13.44 -7.13
CA PRO A 360 -20.54 12.54 -6.58
C PRO A 360 -20.87 11.37 -7.52
N CYS A 361 -21.22 10.22 -6.93
CA CYS A 361 -21.76 9.11 -7.72
C CYS A 361 -23.15 9.47 -8.31
N LYS A 362 -23.55 8.75 -9.36
CA LYS A 362 -24.88 8.88 -9.98
C LYS A 362 -25.73 7.68 -9.64
N VAL A 363 -26.95 7.90 -9.16
CA VAL A 363 -27.87 6.83 -8.79
C VAL A 363 -28.94 6.65 -9.85
N TYR A 364 -29.27 5.39 -10.14
CA TYR A 364 -30.27 5.00 -11.11
C TYR A 364 -31.26 4.02 -10.48
N SER A 365 -32.51 4.08 -10.94
CA SER A 365 -33.56 3.15 -10.58
C SER A 365 -33.30 1.73 -11.12
N SER A 366 -34.08 0.75 -10.68
CA SER A 366 -34.09 -0.62 -11.24
C SER A 366 -34.43 -0.69 -12.75
N PHE A 367 -34.92 0.41 -13.33
CA PHE A 367 -35.14 0.58 -14.77
C PHE A 367 -34.00 1.31 -15.48
N ASN A 368 -32.87 1.52 -14.79
CA ASN A 368 -31.72 2.28 -15.28
C ASN A 368 -32.08 3.74 -15.66
N VAL A 369 -33.02 4.36 -14.93
CA VAL A 369 -33.39 5.77 -15.07
C VAL A 369 -32.69 6.59 -13.98
N PRO A 370 -32.00 7.70 -14.31
CA PRO A 370 -31.34 8.54 -13.31
C PRO A 370 -32.27 9.01 -12.20
N ILE A 371 -31.75 9.05 -10.98
CA ILE A 371 -32.38 9.68 -9.82
C ILE A 371 -31.50 10.85 -9.42
N GLU A 372 -32.04 12.06 -9.55
CA GLU A 372 -31.35 13.29 -9.17
C GLU A 372 -31.06 13.33 -7.66
N GLN A 373 -30.09 14.17 -7.27
CA GLN A 373 -29.83 14.50 -5.87
C GLN A 373 -31.13 14.94 -5.18
N ASP A 374 -31.32 14.51 -3.94
CA ASP A 374 -32.52 14.74 -3.12
C ASP A 374 -33.80 14.16 -3.75
N GLY A 375 -33.64 13.25 -4.72
CA GLY A 375 -34.73 12.53 -5.34
C GLY A 375 -35.34 11.45 -4.43
N GLY A 376 -36.65 11.25 -4.55
CA GLY A 376 -37.36 10.21 -3.80
C GLY A 376 -37.14 8.80 -4.35
N ILE A 377 -36.91 7.83 -3.48
CA ILE A 377 -36.85 6.39 -3.73
C ILE A 377 -38.14 5.78 -3.18
N ASN A 378 -38.82 5.00 -4.01
CA ASN A 378 -40.09 4.37 -3.69
C ASN A 378 -40.19 3.00 -4.37
N ASN A 379 -41.24 2.25 -4.00
CA ASN A 379 -41.53 0.92 -4.56
C ASN A 379 -41.49 0.88 -6.09
N GLN A 380 -41.97 1.91 -6.78
CA GLN A 380 -41.95 1.93 -8.25
C GLN A 380 -40.51 1.96 -8.79
N LYS A 381 -39.64 2.80 -8.23
CA LYS A 381 -38.25 2.94 -8.72
C LYS A 381 -37.41 1.68 -8.51
N VAL A 382 -37.75 0.83 -7.54
CA VAL A 382 -37.01 -0.41 -7.28
C VAL A 382 -37.72 -1.67 -7.78
N SER A 383 -38.95 -1.56 -8.30
CA SER A 383 -39.81 -2.71 -8.64
C SER A 383 -39.31 -3.64 -9.75
N ASN A 384 -38.33 -3.25 -10.57
CA ASN A 384 -37.79 -4.09 -11.64
C ASN A 384 -36.58 -4.94 -11.20
N HIS A 385 -36.34 -5.06 -9.90
CA HIS A 385 -35.15 -5.70 -9.33
C HIS A 385 -34.98 -7.17 -9.78
N GLU A 386 -36.07 -7.94 -9.88
CA GLU A 386 -36.02 -9.36 -10.27
C GLU A 386 -35.47 -9.60 -11.69
N HIS A 387 -35.52 -8.59 -12.56
CA HIS A 387 -34.97 -8.65 -13.91
C HIS A 387 -33.50 -8.21 -13.99
N ASN A 388 -32.92 -7.79 -12.87
CA ASN A 388 -31.55 -7.30 -12.79
C ASN A 388 -30.62 -8.37 -12.21
N LEU A 389 -29.36 -8.36 -12.65
CA LEU A 389 -28.33 -9.24 -12.11
C LEU A 389 -28.16 -8.98 -10.60
N GLY A 390 -28.16 -10.06 -9.80
CA GLY A 390 -27.99 -9.96 -8.35
C GLY A 390 -29.18 -9.32 -7.62
N ASP A 391 -30.36 -9.30 -8.24
CA ASP A 391 -31.59 -8.74 -7.66
C ASP A 391 -31.44 -7.25 -7.29
N ALA A 392 -30.75 -6.49 -8.13
CA ALA A 392 -30.43 -5.09 -7.87
C ALA A 392 -31.65 -4.16 -7.99
N GLY A 393 -32.01 -3.47 -6.91
CA GLY A 393 -33.08 -2.48 -6.88
C GLY A 393 -32.65 -1.07 -7.29
N LEU A 394 -31.37 -0.75 -7.15
CA LEU A 394 -30.76 0.50 -7.63
C LEU A 394 -29.41 0.20 -8.29
N PHE A 395 -28.93 1.13 -9.11
CA PHE A 395 -27.57 1.12 -9.62
C PHE A 395 -26.85 2.41 -9.25
N VAL A 396 -25.64 2.28 -8.71
CA VAL A 396 -24.77 3.42 -8.42
C VAL A 396 -23.61 3.40 -9.40
N LYS A 397 -23.41 4.51 -10.11
CA LYS A 397 -22.40 4.64 -11.15
C LYS A 397 -21.35 5.68 -10.75
N ILE A 398 -20.09 5.30 -10.88
CA ILE A 398 -18.93 6.17 -10.65
C ILE A 398 -18.15 6.23 -11.96
N THR A 399 -17.70 7.44 -12.32
CA THR A 399 -16.93 7.66 -13.54
C THR A 399 -15.44 7.73 -13.20
N GLY A 400 -14.64 6.94 -13.87
CA GLY A 400 -13.19 7.04 -13.84
C GLY A 400 -12.63 7.65 -15.12
N THR A 401 -11.37 8.07 -15.08
CA THR A 401 -10.65 8.67 -16.20
C THR A 401 -9.19 8.22 -16.25
N ASN A 402 -8.62 8.16 -17.46
CA ASN A 402 -7.18 8.03 -17.69
C ASN A 402 -6.52 9.37 -18.08
N ASP A 403 -7.29 10.46 -18.19
CA ASP A 403 -6.77 11.80 -18.36
C ASP A 403 -6.06 12.24 -17.08
N LYS A 404 -4.74 12.45 -17.18
CA LYS A 404 -3.89 12.85 -16.05
C LYS A 404 -4.13 14.28 -15.57
N THR A 405 -4.89 15.07 -16.33
CA THR A 405 -5.22 16.46 -15.99
C THR A 405 -6.56 16.58 -15.26
N ASP A 406 -7.42 15.56 -15.36
CA ASP A 406 -8.70 15.51 -14.67
C ASP A 406 -8.56 14.82 -13.31
N ASN A 407 -8.41 15.64 -12.26
CA ASN A 407 -8.33 15.18 -10.88
C ASN A 407 -9.70 15.05 -10.20
N THR A 408 -10.83 15.32 -10.90
CA THR A 408 -12.18 15.23 -10.31
C THR A 408 -12.82 13.86 -10.51
N LYS A 409 -12.19 12.98 -11.30
CA LYS A 409 -12.64 11.60 -11.54
C LYS A 409 -11.62 10.59 -11.02
N VAL A 410 -12.13 9.41 -10.68
CA VAL A 410 -11.28 8.34 -10.15
C VAL A 410 -10.33 7.84 -11.22
N LYS A 411 -9.08 7.51 -10.86
CA LYS A 411 -8.16 6.90 -11.82
C LYS A 411 -8.69 5.53 -12.26
N LEU A 412 -8.49 5.19 -13.54
CA LEU A 412 -8.75 3.84 -14.02
C LEU A 412 -7.92 2.80 -13.24
N GLY A 413 -8.51 1.63 -12.98
CA GLY A 413 -7.86 0.55 -12.23
C GLY A 413 -7.90 0.67 -10.70
N SER A 414 -8.35 1.81 -10.14
CA SER A 414 -8.46 1.96 -8.68
C SER A 414 -9.50 1.03 -8.07
N GLU A 415 -9.19 0.45 -6.90
CA GLU A 415 -10.20 -0.17 -6.04
C GLU A 415 -11.03 0.94 -5.39
N ILE A 416 -12.35 0.80 -5.49
CA ILE A 416 -13.34 1.74 -4.95
C ILE A 416 -14.18 1.02 -3.91
N ILE A 417 -14.34 1.66 -2.75
CA ILE A 417 -15.26 1.25 -1.71
C ILE A 417 -16.45 2.21 -1.75
N LEU A 418 -17.62 1.72 -2.16
CA LEU A 418 -18.89 2.47 -2.13
C LEU A 418 -19.59 2.20 -0.80
N ASN A 419 -19.98 3.24 -0.07
CA ASN A 419 -20.72 3.11 1.19
C ASN A 419 -22.18 3.54 1.00
N LEU A 420 -23.09 2.71 1.50
CA LEU A 420 -24.53 2.95 1.59
C LEU A 420 -24.91 3.23 3.04
N TYR A 421 -25.69 4.28 3.25
CA TYR A 421 -26.29 4.61 4.53
C TYR A 421 -27.81 4.77 4.34
N ILE A 422 -28.62 4.05 5.12
CA ILE A 422 -30.08 4.21 5.15
C ILE A 422 -30.53 4.52 6.58
N ASN A 423 -31.29 5.59 6.74
CA ASN A 423 -31.99 5.92 7.98
C ASN A 423 -33.50 5.91 7.71
N SER A 424 -34.21 4.96 8.30
CA SER A 424 -35.65 4.82 8.14
C SER A 424 -36.32 4.60 9.50
N SER A 425 -37.64 4.67 9.57
CA SER A 425 -38.37 4.42 10.81
C SER A 425 -38.33 2.96 11.27
N THR A 426 -38.06 2.04 10.35
CA THR A 426 -37.96 0.60 10.61
C THR A 426 -36.55 0.16 10.94
N ARG A 427 -35.54 0.74 10.30
CA ARG A 427 -34.14 0.32 10.47
C ARG A 427 -33.10 1.36 10.04
N THR A 428 -31.89 1.16 10.55
CA THR A 428 -30.66 1.85 10.16
C THR A 428 -29.72 0.85 9.49
N ILE A 429 -29.22 1.15 8.29
CA ILE A 429 -28.29 0.29 7.54
C ILE A 429 -27.03 1.08 7.22
N THR A 430 -25.88 0.44 7.42
CA THR A 430 -24.61 0.82 6.83
C THR A 430 -24.08 -0.40 6.08
N HIS A 431 -23.72 -0.25 4.81
CA HIS A 431 -23.14 -1.35 4.04
C HIS A 431 -22.13 -0.82 3.01
N SER A 432 -21.00 -1.49 2.89
CA SER A 432 -19.94 -1.13 1.93
C SER A 432 -19.81 -2.19 0.83
N PHE A 433 -19.63 -1.73 -0.40
CA PHE A 433 -19.40 -2.55 -1.58
C PHE A 433 -17.99 -2.27 -2.11
N LYS A 434 -17.31 -3.30 -2.59
CA LYS A 434 -16.00 -3.17 -3.25
C LYS A 434 -16.11 -3.43 -4.74
N GLY A 435 -15.44 -2.62 -5.54
CA GLY A 435 -15.38 -2.78 -6.99
C GLY A 435 -14.14 -2.11 -7.56
N ASN A 436 -13.64 -2.61 -8.68
CA ASN A 436 -12.48 -2.03 -9.36
C ASN A 436 -12.95 -1.19 -10.54
N MET A 437 -12.50 0.06 -10.60
CA MET A 437 -12.67 0.89 -11.78
C MET A 437 -12.02 0.17 -12.97
N PRO A 438 -12.68 0.06 -14.14
CA PRO A 438 -12.08 -0.58 -15.30
C PRO A 438 -10.71 0.02 -15.62
N TYR A 439 -9.77 -0.82 -16.05
CA TYR A 439 -8.43 -0.38 -16.46
C TYR A 439 -8.41 0.30 -17.83
N GLN A 440 -9.50 0.19 -18.60
CA GLN A 440 -9.63 0.74 -19.94
C GLN A 440 -10.91 1.58 -20.05
N PRO A 441 -10.88 2.64 -20.86
CA PRO A 441 -12.07 3.41 -21.20
C PRO A 441 -13.17 2.55 -21.83
N ASP A 442 -14.43 2.92 -21.61
CA ASP A 442 -15.60 2.19 -22.15
C ASP A 442 -15.63 2.18 -23.69
N LYS A 443 -14.95 3.14 -24.32
CA LYS A 443 -14.84 3.28 -25.78
C LYS A 443 -13.37 3.27 -26.18
N SER A 444 -13.04 2.56 -27.25
CA SER A 444 -11.69 2.57 -27.84
C SER A 444 -11.26 4.00 -28.18
N GLY A 445 -10.12 4.43 -27.63
CA GLY A 445 -9.60 5.79 -27.79
C GLY A 445 -10.33 6.87 -26.99
N GLY A 446 -11.29 6.51 -26.14
CA GLY A 446 -11.88 7.40 -25.15
C GLY A 446 -11.00 7.57 -23.92
N GLU A 447 -11.49 8.34 -22.94
CA GLU A 447 -10.73 8.64 -21.71
C GLU A 447 -11.42 8.13 -20.43
N THR A 448 -12.73 7.85 -20.50
CA THR A 448 -13.54 7.54 -19.33
C THR A 448 -14.08 6.12 -19.32
N ALA A 449 -14.26 5.58 -18.12
CA ALA A 449 -14.93 4.30 -17.88
C ALA A 449 -15.97 4.44 -16.76
N ILE A 450 -16.99 3.59 -16.76
CA ILE A 450 -18.03 3.59 -15.73
C ILE A 450 -17.98 2.31 -14.91
N LEU A 451 -17.74 2.45 -13.60
CA LEU A 451 -17.99 1.38 -12.64
C LEU A 451 -19.44 1.44 -12.16
N THR A 452 -20.15 0.31 -12.23
CA THR A 452 -21.54 0.20 -11.77
C THR A 452 -21.64 -0.80 -10.61
N PHE A 453 -22.20 -0.34 -9.50
CA PHE A 453 -22.60 -1.17 -8.37
C PHE A 453 -24.11 -1.42 -8.45
N GLY A 454 -24.52 -2.70 -8.42
CA GLY A 454 -25.91 -3.08 -8.19
C GLY A 454 -26.17 -3.11 -6.69
N ILE A 455 -27.15 -2.33 -6.22
CA ILE A 455 -27.56 -2.32 -4.81
C ILE A 455 -28.68 -3.34 -4.64
N PRO A 456 -28.46 -4.42 -3.86
CA PRO A 456 -29.45 -5.47 -3.64
C PRO A 456 -30.79 -4.92 -3.11
N TYR A 457 -31.89 -5.46 -3.62
CA TYR A 457 -33.24 -5.03 -3.24
C TYR A 457 -33.56 -5.29 -1.76
N ASP A 458 -33.00 -6.32 -1.15
CA ASP A 458 -33.18 -6.66 0.27
C ASP A 458 -32.66 -5.58 1.25
N LEU A 459 -31.66 -4.81 0.84
CA LEU A 459 -31.19 -3.63 1.58
C LEU A 459 -32.15 -2.45 1.45
N LEU A 460 -32.93 -2.40 0.38
CA LEU A 460 -33.78 -1.26 0.01
C LEU A 460 -35.24 -1.45 0.44
N ASN A 461 -35.74 -2.68 0.46
CA ASN A 461 -37.12 -2.98 0.84
C ASN A 461 -37.39 -2.68 2.33
N ASN A 462 -38.67 -2.62 2.73
CA ASN A 462 -39.09 -2.48 4.13
C ASN A 462 -38.45 -1.31 4.92
N ASN A 463 -38.01 -0.26 4.22
CA ASN A 463 -37.46 0.96 4.82
C ASN A 463 -38.56 2.04 4.83
N LEU A 464 -39.36 2.10 5.90
CA LEU A 464 -40.48 3.03 5.96
C LEU A 464 -39.99 4.47 6.23
N ALA A 465 -40.65 5.45 5.63
CA ALA A 465 -40.51 6.85 6.03
C ALA A 465 -40.86 7.03 7.53
N PHE A 466 -40.38 8.11 8.13
CA PHE A 466 -40.80 8.47 9.49
C PHE A 466 -42.20 9.10 9.48
N PRO A 467 -42.92 9.12 10.61
CA PRO A 467 -44.27 9.69 10.66
C PRO A 467 -44.36 11.16 10.22
N TYR A 468 -43.25 11.91 10.31
CA TYR A 468 -43.22 13.36 10.08
C TYR A 468 -42.11 13.82 9.12
N HIS A 469 -41.32 12.90 8.55
CA HIS A 469 -40.32 13.21 7.54
C HIS A 469 -39.95 11.94 6.76
N ASP A 470 -39.41 12.11 5.56
CA ASP A 470 -38.96 10.99 4.75
C ASP A 470 -37.79 10.25 5.40
N GLY A 471 -37.59 8.98 5.04
CA GLY A 471 -36.34 8.31 5.35
C GLY A 471 -35.20 8.92 4.53
N GLU A 472 -33.96 8.69 4.94
CA GLU A 472 -32.76 9.20 4.29
C GLU A 472 -31.97 8.04 3.68
N ILE A 473 -31.41 8.27 2.49
CA ILE A 473 -30.42 7.40 1.89
C ILE A 473 -29.23 8.23 1.42
N TYR A 474 -28.02 7.73 1.68
CA TYR A 474 -26.78 8.35 1.23
C TYR A 474 -25.89 7.33 0.55
N PHE A 475 -25.20 7.79 -0.49
CA PHE A 475 -24.07 7.11 -1.09
C PHE A 475 -22.87 8.03 -1.08
N ASP A 476 -21.75 7.52 -0.61
CA ASP A 476 -20.44 8.09 -0.91
C ASP A 476 -19.46 6.97 -1.23
N TYR A 477 -18.25 7.33 -1.65
CA TYR A 477 -17.24 6.33 -1.98
C TYR A 477 -15.85 6.85 -1.67
N GLN A 478 -14.91 5.93 -1.54
CA GLN A 478 -13.52 6.20 -1.23
C GLN A 478 -12.56 5.29 -2.00
N ILE A 479 -11.35 5.79 -2.19
CA ILE A 479 -10.20 5.04 -2.71
C ILE A 479 -9.22 4.94 -1.56
N GLY A 480 -8.90 3.71 -1.15
CA GLY A 480 -8.25 3.43 0.13
C GLY A 480 -9.24 3.29 1.29
N ASN A 481 -8.75 2.90 2.45
CA ASN A 481 -9.50 2.76 3.70
C ASN A 481 -9.34 4.02 4.55
N ASP A 482 -10.26 4.27 5.48
CA ASP A 482 -10.17 5.43 6.39
C ASP A 482 -8.83 5.50 7.16
N ASN A 483 -8.16 4.35 7.30
CA ASN A 483 -6.86 4.21 7.96
C ASN A 483 -5.67 4.66 7.10
N ASP A 484 -5.85 4.77 5.77
CA ASP A 484 -4.78 5.10 4.84
C ASP A 484 -4.52 6.62 4.85
N ILE A 485 -3.24 7.02 4.90
CA ILE A 485 -2.85 8.43 4.94
C ILE A 485 -3.29 9.22 3.70
N ASP A 486 -3.44 8.53 2.56
CA ASP A 486 -3.82 9.09 1.27
C ASP A 486 -5.20 8.64 0.82
N VAL A 487 -6.06 8.23 1.76
CA VAL A 487 -7.47 7.98 1.46
C VAL A 487 -8.10 9.22 0.84
N THR A 488 -8.84 9.01 -0.25
CA THR A 488 -9.54 10.07 -0.97
C THR A 488 -11.00 9.69 -1.13
N TYR A 489 -11.87 10.69 -1.17
CA TYR A 489 -13.32 10.49 -1.15
C TYR A 489 -14.00 11.14 -2.34
N GLY A 490 -15.06 10.52 -2.80
CA GLY A 490 -16.00 11.11 -3.74
C GLY A 490 -17.08 11.94 -3.06
N GLY A 491 -17.78 12.75 -3.86
CA GLY A 491 -18.93 13.51 -3.43
C GLY A 491 -20.07 12.62 -2.90
N ILE A 492 -20.91 13.20 -2.06
CA ILE A 492 -22.07 12.52 -1.48
C ILE A 492 -23.26 12.66 -2.43
N TRP A 493 -23.89 11.54 -2.77
CA TRP A 493 -25.26 11.55 -3.27
C TRP A 493 -26.23 11.31 -2.11
N SER A 494 -27.26 12.14 -1.99
CA SER A 494 -28.34 12.03 -1.00
C SER A 494 -29.70 11.88 -1.69
N GLY A 495 -30.62 11.18 -1.05
CA GLY A 495 -31.99 11.04 -1.49
C GLY A 495 -32.95 10.74 -0.34
N HIS A 496 -34.23 10.68 -0.67
CA HIS A 496 -35.31 10.48 0.30
C HIS A 496 -35.99 9.13 0.10
N ILE A 497 -36.36 8.45 1.18
CA ILE A 497 -37.19 7.24 1.13
C ILE A 497 -38.62 7.66 1.44
N VAL A 498 -39.46 7.67 0.41
CA VAL A 498 -40.77 8.33 0.46
C VAL A 498 -41.87 7.36 0.89
N VAL A 499 -41.81 6.08 0.48
CA VAL A 499 -42.66 4.97 0.98
C VAL A 499 -42.03 3.63 0.61
N PHE A 500 -41.92 2.69 1.56
CA PHE A 500 -41.78 1.25 1.31
C PHE A 500 -42.89 0.45 1.97
#